data_AF-A0A382M3I3-F1
#
_entry.id   AF-A0A382M3I3-F1
#
_cell.length_a   1.000
_cell.length_b   1.000
_cell.length_c   1.000
_cell.angle_alpha   90.00
_cell.angle_beta   90.00
_cell.angle_gamma   90.00
#
_symmetry.space_group_name_H-M   'P 1'
#
loop_
_entity.id
_entity.type
_entity.pdbx_description
1 polymer ?
#
loop_
_entity_poly.entity_id
_entity_poly.type
_entity_poly.pdbx_seq_one_letter_code
_entity_poly.pdbx_strand_id
1 'polypeptide(L)'
;MPARTGAKYIKGLQDNGPEVYLNGKKVKDVTTHPGLRNGVQTMAKLLDMQHDPRFRDEMTYDSPTTGNRVGLSFLTPKTIEDLERRRVMMHHWAKTTCGMMGRSPDFMNVNITAMAAAGDYFAQNRPEFKQNIQNYYEHIRE
;
A
#
# COMPACT_ATOMS: atom_id res chain seq x y z
N MET A 1 -7.99 -9.39 1.18
CA MET A 1 -8.43 -8.83 -0.10
C MET A 1 -7.27 -8.99 -1.08
N PRO A 2 -7.54 -9.15 -2.37
CA PRO A 2 -6.49 -9.05 -3.38
C PRO A 2 -6.02 -7.61 -3.49
N ALA A 3 -4.88 -7.39 -4.14
CA ALA A 3 -4.36 -6.07 -4.49
C ALA A 3 -5.49 -5.14 -4.95
N ARG A 4 -5.65 -4.01 -4.27
CA ARG A 4 -6.75 -3.07 -4.51
C ARG A 4 -6.64 -2.46 -5.91
N THR A 5 -7.77 -2.28 -6.62
CA THR A 5 -7.82 -1.54 -7.89
C THR A 5 -8.02 -0.04 -7.63
N GLY A 6 -7.68 0.80 -8.60
CA GLY A 6 -7.92 2.24 -8.55
C GLY A 6 -9.39 2.59 -8.34
N ALA A 7 -10.30 1.88 -9.02
CA ALA A 7 -11.74 2.04 -8.82
C ALA A 7 -12.18 1.76 -7.38
N LYS A 8 -11.69 0.68 -6.76
CA LYS A 8 -11.97 0.35 -5.34
C LYS A 8 -11.39 1.40 -4.41
N TYR A 9 -10.22 1.95 -4.72
CA TYR A 9 -9.61 3.03 -3.93
C TYR A 9 -10.43 4.32 -3.97
N ILE A 10 -10.83 4.77 -5.16
CA ILE A 10 -11.67 5.98 -5.32
C ILE A 10 -13.01 5.79 -4.62
N LYS A 11 -13.66 4.63 -4.82
CA LYS A 11 -14.91 4.31 -4.14
C LYS A 11 -14.75 4.31 -2.62
N GLY A 12 -13.64 3.75 -2.10
CA GLY A 12 -13.34 3.79 -0.68
C GLY A 12 -13.22 5.21 -0.11
N LEU A 13 -12.64 6.14 -0.85
CA LEU A 13 -12.59 7.56 -0.46
C LEU A 13 -13.96 8.25 -0.52
N GLN A 14 -14.85 7.84 -1.40
CA GLN A 14 -16.21 8.38 -1.49
C GLN A 14 -17.09 7.84 -0.36
N ASP A 15 -17.00 6.53 -0.09
CA ASP A 15 -17.83 5.86 0.91
C ASP A 15 -17.36 6.15 2.34
N ASN A 16 -16.05 6.26 2.57
CA ASN A 16 -15.45 6.38 3.91
C ASN A 16 -14.27 7.37 3.92
N GLY A 17 -14.42 8.50 3.21
CA GLY A 17 -13.38 9.53 3.14
C GLY A 17 -13.12 10.22 4.48
N PRO A 18 -11.87 10.62 4.76
CA PRO A 18 -11.57 11.41 5.95
C PRO A 18 -12.15 12.82 5.83
N GLU A 19 -12.34 13.49 6.97
CA GLU A 19 -12.65 14.92 6.96
C GLU A 19 -11.39 15.72 6.62
N VAL A 20 -11.40 16.38 5.45
CA VAL A 20 -10.25 17.13 4.93
C VAL A 20 -10.57 18.61 4.86
N TYR A 21 -9.63 19.43 5.34
CA TYR A 21 -9.66 20.88 5.18
C TYR A 21 -8.48 21.31 4.32
N LEU A 22 -8.74 22.18 3.34
CA LEU A 22 -7.72 22.79 2.49
C LEU A 22 -7.91 24.30 2.50
N ASN A 23 -6.85 25.04 2.85
CA ASN A 23 -6.88 26.50 2.97
C ASN A 23 -8.05 27.01 3.84
N GLY A 24 -8.26 26.36 4.98
CA GLY A 24 -9.33 26.70 5.94
C GLY A 24 -10.74 26.31 5.52
N LYS A 25 -10.94 25.65 4.37
CA LYS A 25 -12.26 25.24 3.88
C LYS A 25 -12.39 23.72 3.90
N LYS A 26 -13.54 23.23 4.38
CA LYS A 26 -13.87 21.80 4.33
C LYS A 26 -14.03 21.37 2.88
N VAL A 27 -13.29 20.32 2.49
CA VAL A 27 -13.40 19.66 1.20
C VAL A 27 -14.58 18.69 1.27
N LYS A 28 -15.59 18.89 0.42
CA LYS A 28 -16.78 18.02 0.38
C LYS A 28 -16.48 16.63 -0.17
N ASP A 29 -15.64 16.56 -1.20
CA ASP A 29 -15.25 15.31 -1.86
C ASP A 29 -13.82 15.44 -2.39
N VAL A 30 -12.91 14.65 -1.80
CA VAL A 30 -11.49 14.66 -2.15
C VAL A 30 -11.23 14.08 -3.55
N THR A 31 -12.13 13.24 -4.06
CA THR A 31 -11.98 12.56 -5.35
C THR A 31 -12.24 13.49 -6.54
N THR A 32 -13.04 14.54 -6.34
CA THR A 32 -13.41 15.51 -7.36
C THR A 32 -12.85 16.91 -7.12
N HIS A 33 -12.39 17.23 -5.90
CA HIS A 33 -11.84 18.55 -5.56
C HIS A 33 -10.68 18.95 -6.49
N PRO A 34 -10.70 20.13 -7.14
CA PRO A 34 -9.70 20.51 -8.15
C PRO A 34 -8.23 20.43 -7.69
N GLY A 35 -7.96 20.77 -6.43
CA GLY A 35 -6.61 20.71 -5.85
C GLY A 35 -6.13 19.31 -5.44
N LEU A 36 -7.00 18.29 -5.45
CA LEU A 36 -6.69 16.94 -4.93
C LEU A 36 -6.92 15.83 -5.95
N ARG A 37 -7.90 15.98 -6.85
CA ARG A 37 -8.35 14.94 -7.79
C ARG A 37 -7.23 14.32 -8.61
N ASN A 38 -6.23 15.11 -9.04
CA ASN A 38 -5.12 14.58 -9.84
C ASN A 38 -4.21 13.65 -9.02
N GLY A 39 -4.01 13.93 -7.73
CA GLY A 39 -3.29 13.05 -6.81
C GLY A 39 -4.04 11.74 -6.59
N VAL A 40 -5.37 11.83 -6.39
CA VAL A 40 -6.24 10.65 -6.28
C VAL A 40 -6.18 9.79 -7.54
N GLN A 41 -6.28 10.39 -8.73
CA GLN A 41 -6.18 9.65 -10.00
C GLN A 41 -4.79 9.05 -10.23
N THR A 42 -3.74 9.75 -9.84
CA THR A 42 -2.36 9.20 -9.89
C THR A 42 -2.26 7.96 -9.00
N MET A 43 -2.78 8.03 -7.78
CA MET A 43 -2.80 6.89 -6.87
C MET A 43 -3.63 5.72 -7.40
N ALA A 44 -4.80 5.99 -7.97
CA ALA A 44 -5.63 4.98 -8.60
C ALA A 44 -4.87 4.26 -9.73
N LYS A 45 -4.16 5.00 -10.58
CA LYS A 45 -3.33 4.44 -11.66
C LYS A 45 -2.22 3.53 -11.15
N LEU A 46 -1.52 3.92 -10.07
CA LEU A 46 -0.48 3.07 -9.46
C LEU A 46 -1.05 1.75 -8.92
N LEU A 47 -2.25 1.80 -8.34
CA LEU A 47 -2.94 0.61 -7.88
C LEU A 47 -3.36 -0.29 -9.04
N ASP A 48 -3.89 0.29 -10.13
CA ASP A 48 -4.27 -0.44 -11.34
C ASP A 48 -3.07 -1.09 -12.05
N MET A 49 -1.87 -0.52 -11.95
CA MET A 49 -0.65 -1.15 -12.50
C MET A 49 -0.39 -2.54 -11.92
N GLN A 50 -0.83 -2.83 -10.69
CA GLN A 50 -0.69 -4.16 -10.09
C GLN A 50 -1.55 -5.22 -10.80
N HIS A 51 -2.54 -4.78 -11.59
CA HIS A 51 -3.44 -5.65 -12.37
C HIS A 51 -3.09 -5.69 -13.86
N ASP A 52 -2.20 -4.80 -14.33
CA ASP A 52 -1.72 -4.79 -15.71
C ASP A 52 -0.89 -6.06 -15.97
N PRO A 53 -1.25 -6.92 -16.94
CA PRO A 53 -0.52 -8.16 -17.23
C PRO A 53 0.97 -7.96 -17.48
N ARG A 54 1.39 -6.78 -17.95
CA ARG A 54 2.80 -6.44 -18.20
C ARG A 54 3.64 -6.31 -16.94
N PHE A 55 3.00 -5.93 -15.83
CA PHE A 55 3.69 -5.63 -14.56
C PHE A 55 3.25 -6.53 -13.42
N ARG A 56 2.09 -7.18 -13.51
CA ARG A 56 1.45 -7.92 -12.42
C ARG A 56 2.41 -8.80 -11.63
N ASP A 57 3.22 -9.60 -12.30
CA ASP A 57 4.12 -10.57 -11.64
C ASP A 57 5.37 -9.90 -11.03
N GLU A 58 5.74 -8.71 -11.52
CA GLU A 58 6.78 -7.84 -10.95
C GLU A 58 6.25 -6.90 -9.86
N MET A 59 4.93 -6.78 -9.72
CA MET A 59 4.27 -5.88 -8.78
C MET A 59 3.62 -6.63 -7.60
N THR A 60 3.34 -7.92 -7.76
CA THR A 60 2.56 -8.71 -6.80
C THR A 60 3.16 -10.10 -6.56
N TYR A 61 2.70 -10.78 -5.52
CA TYR A 61 3.00 -12.17 -5.22
C TYR A 61 1.78 -12.85 -4.61
N ASP A 62 1.77 -14.19 -4.52
CA ASP A 62 0.70 -14.92 -3.84
C ASP A 62 0.76 -14.70 -2.33
N SER A 63 -0.36 -14.26 -1.76
CA SER A 63 -0.53 -14.22 -0.31
C SER A 63 -0.32 -15.62 0.27
N PRO A 64 0.51 -15.77 1.30
CA PRO A 64 0.72 -17.06 1.95
C PRO A 64 -0.51 -17.55 2.71
N THR A 65 -1.50 -16.68 3.00
CA THR A 65 -2.70 -17.06 3.77
C THR A 65 -3.93 -17.25 2.90
N THR A 66 -4.08 -16.48 1.81
CA THR A 66 -5.28 -16.55 0.96
C THR A 66 -5.02 -17.04 -0.47
N GLY A 67 -3.76 -17.09 -0.92
CA GLY A 67 -3.40 -17.38 -2.32
C GLY A 67 -3.77 -16.25 -3.30
N ASN A 68 -4.38 -15.16 -2.85
CA ASN A 68 -4.66 -14.01 -3.70
C ASN A 68 -3.39 -13.23 -4.01
N ARG A 69 -3.34 -12.55 -5.16
CA ARG A 69 -2.25 -11.62 -5.49
C ARG A 69 -2.29 -10.39 -4.59
N VAL A 70 -1.21 -10.15 -3.85
CA VAL A 70 -1.00 -8.99 -2.98
C VAL A 70 0.27 -8.25 -3.38
N GLY A 71 0.35 -6.95 -3.07
CA GLY A 71 1.46 -6.10 -3.52
C GLY A 71 2.81 -6.51 -2.90
N LEU A 72 3.87 -6.53 -3.69
CA LEU A 72 5.23 -6.89 -3.25
C LEU A 72 5.80 -6.01 -2.13
N SER A 73 5.21 -4.84 -1.87
CA SER A 73 5.60 -4.00 -0.73
C SER A 73 5.32 -4.65 0.62
N PHE A 74 4.43 -5.65 0.66
CA PHE A 74 4.15 -6.46 1.85
C PHE A 74 5.04 -7.69 1.98
N LEU A 75 5.91 -7.96 1.00
CA LEU A 75 6.86 -9.07 1.08
C LEU A 75 7.87 -8.79 2.20
N THR A 76 7.95 -9.70 3.17
CA THR A 76 9.00 -9.73 4.18
C THR A 76 10.25 -10.40 3.58
N PRO A 77 11.30 -9.66 3.20
CA PRO A 77 12.43 -10.24 2.48
C PRO A 77 13.22 -11.19 3.38
N LYS A 78 13.56 -12.37 2.86
CA LYS A 78 14.43 -13.37 3.52
C LYS A 78 15.68 -13.69 2.70
N THR A 79 15.70 -13.27 1.44
CA THR A 79 16.76 -13.54 0.46
C THR A 79 17.15 -12.26 -0.29
N ILE A 80 18.25 -12.31 -1.06
CA ILE A 80 18.67 -11.20 -1.93
C ILE A 80 17.63 -11.01 -3.03
N GLU A 81 17.12 -12.11 -3.57
CA GLU A 81 16.11 -12.14 -4.62
C GLU A 81 14.83 -11.43 -4.17
N ASP A 82 14.41 -11.58 -2.90
CA ASP A 82 13.27 -10.85 -2.36
C ASP A 82 13.51 -9.33 -2.34
N LEU A 83 14.73 -8.91 -1.99
CA LEU A 83 15.10 -7.49 -1.99
C LEU A 83 15.10 -6.93 -3.42
N GLU A 84 15.60 -7.69 -4.38
CA GLU A 84 15.59 -7.32 -5.80
C GLU A 84 14.18 -7.20 -6.35
N ARG A 85 13.31 -8.19 -6.09
CA ARG A 85 11.90 -8.16 -6.51
C ARG A 85 11.18 -6.93 -5.96
N ARG A 86 11.37 -6.66 -4.67
CA ARG A 86 10.78 -5.48 -4.03
C ARG A 86 11.32 -4.17 -4.59
N ARG A 87 12.63 -4.09 -4.88
CA ARG A 87 13.24 -2.94 -5.56
C ARG A 87 12.63 -2.70 -6.94
N VAL A 88 12.46 -3.75 -7.75
CA VAL A 88 11.85 -3.65 -9.08
C VAL A 88 10.42 -3.11 -8.99
N MET A 89 9.61 -3.64 -8.08
CA MET A 89 8.25 -3.14 -7.85
C MET A 89 8.25 -1.64 -7.51
N MET A 90 9.03 -1.22 -6.50
CA MET A 90 9.08 0.17 -6.06
C MET A 90 9.59 1.09 -7.18
N HIS A 91 10.50 0.59 -8.02
CA HIS A 91 11.03 1.32 -9.18
C HIS A 91 9.96 1.61 -10.24
N HIS A 92 9.03 0.69 -10.48
CA HIS A 92 7.92 0.92 -11.42
C HIS A 92 7.03 2.10 -10.98
N TRP A 93 6.68 2.14 -9.70
CA TRP A 93 5.91 3.26 -9.15
C TRP A 93 6.70 4.57 -9.15
N ALA A 94 7.97 4.54 -8.75
CA ALA A 94 8.84 5.71 -8.78
C ALA A 94 8.98 6.27 -10.21
N LYS A 95 9.24 5.42 -11.21
CA LYS A 95 9.33 5.84 -12.63
C LYS A 95 8.02 6.42 -13.15
N THR A 96 6.89 5.78 -12.83
CA THR A 96 5.56 6.23 -13.30
C THR A 96 5.20 7.62 -12.79
N THR A 97 5.70 7.97 -11.60
CA THR A 97 5.45 9.28 -10.99
C THR A 97 6.61 10.26 -11.18
N CYS A 98 7.62 9.90 -11.97
CA CYS A 98 8.87 10.64 -12.12
C CYS A 98 9.53 10.98 -10.77
N GLY A 99 9.34 10.13 -9.75
CA GLY A 99 9.81 10.34 -8.38
C GLY A 99 9.08 11.43 -7.59
N MET A 100 8.06 12.06 -8.17
CA MET A 100 7.35 13.19 -7.52
C MET A 100 6.37 12.74 -6.44
N MET A 101 5.90 11.48 -6.49
CA MET A 101 5.03 10.90 -5.46
C MET A 101 5.85 10.19 -4.38
N GLY A 102 6.48 10.94 -3.49
CA GLY A 102 7.37 10.38 -2.45
C GLY A 102 6.66 9.68 -1.27
N ARG A 103 5.32 9.66 -1.24
CA ARG A 103 4.50 9.07 -0.17
C ARG A 103 3.48 8.08 -0.71
N SER A 104 3.86 7.30 -1.73
CA SER A 104 3.05 6.19 -2.21
C SER A 104 2.93 5.07 -1.15
N PRO A 105 1.88 4.21 -1.23
CA PRO A 105 1.57 3.20 -0.22
C PRO A 105 2.68 2.20 0.05
N ASP A 106 3.53 1.91 -0.93
CA ASP A 106 4.64 0.97 -0.83
C ASP A 106 5.60 1.36 0.30
N PHE A 107 5.86 2.65 0.49
CA PHE A 107 6.65 3.14 1.62
C PHE A 107 6.01 2.76 2.97
N MET A 108 4.71 2.99 3.16
CA MET A 108 4.04 2.70 4.43
C MET A 108 3.86 1.20 4.66
N ASN A 109 3.54 0.45 3.60
CA ASN A 109 3.41 -1.01 3.64
C ASN A 109 4.72 -1.66 4.12
N VAL A 110 5.86 -1.14 3.67
CA VAL A 110 7.19 -1.57 4.12
C VAL A 110 7.40 -1.32 5.60
N ASN A 111 6.99 -0.17 6.11
CA ASN A 111 7.14 0.16 7.54
C ASN A 111 6.36 -0.84 8.40
N ILE A 112 5.09 -1.11 8.06
CA ILE A 112 4.28 -2.08 8.80
C ILE A 112 4.83 -3.50 8.67
N THR A 113 5.32 -3.89 7.48
CA THR A 113 5.96 -5.19 7.26
C THR A 113 7.19 -5.36 8.15
N ALA A 114 8.03 -4.33 8.26
CA ALA A 114 9.20 -4.34 9.15
C ALA A 114 8.80 -4.41 10.63
N MET A 115 7.78 -3.66 11.05
CA MET A 115 7.26 -3.72 12.42
C MET A 115 6.71 -5.12 12.77
N ALA A 116 5.97 -5.75 11.86
CA ALA A 116 5.45 -7.10 12.06
C ALA A 116 6.56 -8.17 12.10
N ALA A 117 7.59 -8.03 11.26
CA ALA A 117 8.77 -8.87 11.30
C ALA A 117 9.56 -8.70 12.62
N ALA A 118 9.56 -7.48 13.18
CA ALA A 118 10.16 -7.16 14.47
C ALA A 118 9.19 -7.37 15.65
N GLY A 119 8.18 -8.25 15.53
CA GLY A 119 7.15 -8.44 16.55
C GLY A 119 7.66 -8.69 17.97
N ASP A 120 8.82 -9.35 18.14
CA ASP A 120 9.44 -9.58 19.44
C ASP A 120 9.88 -8.30 20.15
N TYR A 121 10.21 -7.23 19.41
CA TYR A 121 10.47 -5.92 19.98
C TYR A 121 9.24 -5.37 20.70
N PHE A 122 8.06 -5.55 20.10
CA PHE A 122 6.80 -5.06 20.67
C PHE A 122 6.32 -5.91 21.85
N ALA A 123 6.74 -7.18 21.93
CA ALA A 123 6.42 -8.08 23.04
C ALA A 123 7.10 -7.68 24.37
N GLN A 124 8.14 -6.83 24.35
CA GLN A 124 8.95 -6.51 25.54
C GLN A 124 8.16 -5.85 26.67
N ASN A 125 7.13 -5.06 26.34
CA ASN A 125 6.25 -4.44 27.33
C ASN A 125 5.05 -5.33 27.63
N ARG A 126 4.35 -5.77 26.57
CA ARG A 126 3.15 -6.61 26.67
C ARG A 126 3.18 -7.69 25.58
N PRO A 127 3.12 -8.99 25.94
CA PRO A 127 3.24 -10.08 24.98
C PRO A 127 2.22 -10.02 23.83
N GLU A 128 1.00 -9.52 24.07
CA GLU A 128 -0.06 -9.43 23.07
C GLU A 128 0.27 -8.47 21.92
N PHE A 129 1.17 -7.51 22.11
CA PHE A 129 1.49 -6.52 21.08
C PHE A 129 2.20 -7.12 19.87
N LYS A 130 2.94 -8.23 20.06
CA LYS A 130 3.47 -9.02 18.94
C LYS A 130 2.35 -9.54 18.05
N GLN A 131 1.32 -10.14 18.65
CA GLN A 131 0.19 -10.67 17.90
C GLN A 131 -0.60 -9.55 17.22
N ASN A 132 -0.79 -8.42 17.91
CA ASN A 132 -1.54 -7.28 17.36
C ASN A 132 -0.89 -6.71 16.10
N ILE A 133 0.44 -6.49 16.08
CA ILE A 133 1.11 -5.96 14.89
C ILE A 133 1.12 -6.96 13.73
N GLN A 134 1.26 -8.25 14.03
CA GLN A 134 1.21 -9.32 13.02
C GLN A 134 -0.19 -9.45 12.41
N ASN A 135 -1.23 -9.44 13.25
CA ASN A 135 -2.63 -9.45 12.81
C ASN A 135 -2.95 -8.22 11.96
N TYR A 136 -2.49 -7.04 12.37
CA TYR A 136 -2.73 -5.82 11.60
C TYR A 136 -2.02 -5.83 10.25
N TYR A 137 -0.75 -6.27 10.19
CA TYR A 137 -0.01 -6.46 8.95
C TYR A 137 -0.75 -7.41 7.99
N GLU A 138 -1.23 -8.55 8.49
CA GLU A 138 -2.00 -9.49 7.68
C GLU A 138 -3.31 -8.85 7.21
N HIS A 139 -4.07 -8.22 8.10
CA HIS A 139 -5.32 -7.54 7.78
C HIS A 139 -5.19 -6.50 6.66
N ILE A 140 -4.11 -5.72 6.62
CA ILE A 140 -3.91 -4.69 5.58
C ILE A 140 -3.25 -5.22 4.30
N ARG A 141 -2.49 -6.33 4.39
CA ARG A 141 -1.92 -7.02 3.23
C ARG A 141 -3.04 -7.67 2.42
N GLU A 142 -3.96 -8.30 3.15
CA GLU A 142 -5.20 -8.85 2.62
C GLU A 142 -6.17 -7.70 2.34
#